data_AF-A0AAD1GY83-F1
#
_entry.id   AF-A0AAD1GY83-F1
#
_cell.length_a   1.000
_cell.length_b   1.000
_cell.length_c   1.000
_cell.angle_alpha   90.00
_cell.angle_beta   90.00
_cell.angle_gamma   90.00
#
_symmetry.space_group_name_H-M   'P 1'
#
loop_
_entity.id
_entity.type
_entity.pdbx_description
1 polymer ?
#
loop_
_entity_poly.entity_id
_entity_poly.type
_entity_poly.pdbx_seq_one_letter_code
_entity_poly.pdbx_strand_id
1 'polypeptide(L)'
;MRVVSHLVVGGALHRHPSLKLLIAEGGAGWVPALGDRLDEAYRQHDMFARQRLNRLPSEIMRQEVYASFQHDVSAVQISEDTGYSNVVWGYEYPHLEVVRMATPRRRCIHCSTTWILAFAEQVLREPSKSCSTSRR
;
A
#
# COMPACT_ATOMS: atom_id res chain seq x y z
N MET A 1 -8.08 -4.25 5.79
CA MET A 1 -8.36 -4.99 4.53
C MET A 1 -9.67 -4.56 3.84
N ARG A 2 -10.85 -4.65 4.50
CA ARG A 2 -12.16 -4.30 3.89
C ARG A 2 -12.22 -2.92 3.22
N VAL A 3 -11.61 -1.90 3.83
CA VAL A 3 -11.54 -0.54 3.27
C VAL A 3 -10.87 -0.52 1.90
N VAL A 4 -9.76 -1.26 1.74
CA VAL A 4 -9.02 -1.33 0.48
C VAL A 4 -9.89 -1.97 -0.61
N SER A 5 -10.57 -3.07 -0.30
CA SER A 5 -11.50 -3.71 -1.25
C SER A 5 -12.59 -2.76 -1.72
N HIS A 6 -13.19 -1.96 -0.82
CA HIS A 6 -14.21 -0.97 -1.21
C HIS A 6 -13.64 0.16 -2.07
N LEU A 7 -12.44 0.65 -1.80
CA LEU A 7 -11.84 1.74 -2.56
C LEU A 7 -11.36 1.29 -3.95
N VAL A 8 -10.85 0.06 -4.06
CA VAL A 8 -10.44 -0.54 -5.33
C VAL A 8 -11.67 -0.91 -6.16
N VAL A 9 -12.55 -1.78 -5.65
CA VAL A 9 -13.71 -2.31 -6.40
C VAL A 9 -14.82 -1.26 -6.56
N GLY A 10 -14.96 -0.34 -5.61
CA GLY A 10 -15.85 0.83 -5.76
C GLY A 10 -15.34 1.87 -6.77
N GLY A 11 -14.16 1.64 -7.35
CA GLY A 11 -13.59 2.46 -8.41
C GLY A 11 -13.07 3.82 -7.97
N ALA A 12 -12.94 4.08 -6.67
CA ALA A 12 -12.42 5.35 -6.17
C ALA A 12 -10.95 5.56 -6.61
N LEU A 13 -10.10 4.54 -6.40
CA LEU A 13 -8.71 4.58 -6.84
C LEU A 13 -8.57 4.52 -8.36
N HIS A 14 -9.52 3.86 -9.04
CA HIS A 14 -9.55 3.82 -10.50
C HIS A 14 -9.85 5.19 -11.12
N ARG A 15 -10.81 5.94 -10.56
CA ARG A 15 -11.19 7.28 -11.04
C ARG A 15 -10.16 8.35 -10.71
N HIS A 16 -9.31 8.12 -9.70
CA HIS A 16 -8.28 9.06 -9.26
C HIS A 16 -6.91 8.38 -9.19
N PRO A 17 -6.23 8.14 -10.33
CA PRO A 17 -4.93 7.42 -10.36
C PRO A 17 -3.80 8.13 -9.61
N SER A 18 -3.92 9.43 -9.36
CA SER A 18 -2.98 10.20 -8.54
C SER A 18 -3.21 10.04 -7.04
N LEU A 19 -4.35 9.47 -6.62
CA LEU A 19 -4.66 9.25 -5.21
C LEU A 19 -3.87 8.05 -4.70
N LYS A 20 -3.00 8.29 -3.72
CA LYS A 20 -2.25 7.23 -3.02
C LYS A 20 -2.89 6.95 -1.66
N LEU A 21 -3.09 5.67 -1.35
CA LEU A 21 -3.68 5.18 -0.10
C LEU A 21 -2.60 4.49 0.73
N LEU A 22 -2.31 4.99 1.93
CA LEU A 22 -1.49 4.30 2.91
C LEU A 22 -2.36 3.62 3.96
N ILE A 23 -2.15 2.32 4.16
CA ILE A 23 -2.67 1.58 5.31
C ILE A 23 -1.57 1.53 6.37
N ALA A 24 -1.72 2.38 7.39
CA ALA A 24 -0.83 2.38 8.56
C ALA A 24 -1.18 1.24 9.52
N GLU A 25 -0.16 0.63 10.13
CA GLU A 25 -0.26 -0.45 11.14
C GLU A 25 -1.05 -1.69 10.66
N GLY A 26 -1.21 -1.85 9.34
CA GLY A 26 -2.01 -2.94 8.77
C GLY A 26 -1.24 -4.24 8.56
N GLY A 27 0.08 -4.22 8.71
CA GLY A 27 0.98 -5.19 8.10
C GLY A 27 0.89 -5.14 6.56
N ALA A 28 1.82 -5.81 5.88
CA ALA A 28 1.86 -5.81 4.40
C ALA A 28 1.74 -7.19 3.74
N GLY A 29 1.85 -8.28 4.51
CA GLY A 29 1.81 -9.63 3.94
C GLY A 29 0.48 -10.00 3.26
N TRP A 30 -0.63 -9.37 3.65
CA TRP A 30 -1.95 -9.66 3.07
C TRP A 30 -2.19 -9.00 1.72
N VAL A 31 -1.38 -8.01 1.33
CA VAL A 31 -1.71 -7.12 0.20
C VAL A 31 -1.74 -7.88 -1.14
N PRO A 32 -0.73 -8.70 -1.47
CA PRO A 32 -0.77 -9.47 -2.72
C PRO A 32 -1.89 -10.51 -2.73
N ALA A 33 -2.11 -11.19 -1.60
CA ALA A 33 -3.18 -12.17 -1.46
C ALA A 33 -4.57 -11.55 -1.67
N LEU A 34 -4.79 -10.31 -1.19
CA LEU A 34 -6.03 -9.60 -1.48
C LEU A 34 -6.14 -9.21 -2.97
N GLY A 35 -5.03 -8.80 -3.60
CA GLY A 35 -4.98 -8.53 -5.04
C GLY A 35 -5.44 -9.73 -5.86
N ASP A 36 -4.89 -10.91 -5.58
CA ASP A 36 -5.28 -12.15 -6.26
C ASP A 36 -6.77 -12.46 -6.06
N ARG A 37 -7.26 -12.29 -4.82
CA ARG A 37 -8.67 -12.55 -4.51
C ARG A 37 -9.62 -11.60 -5.23
N LEU A 38 -9.25 -10.32 -5.35
CA LEU A 38 -10.04 -9.34 -6.07
C LEU A 38 -9.99 -9.56 -7.57
N ASP A 39 -8.85 -9.96 -8.12
CA ASP A 39 -8.72 -10.32 -9.54
C ASP A 39 -9.57 -11.54 -9.89
N GLU A 40 -9.57 -12.58 -9.05
CA GLU A 40 -10.45 -13.74 -9.21
C GLU A 40 -11.91 -13.32 -9.21
N ALA A 41 -12.33 -12.53 -8.20
CA ALA A 41 -13.70 -12.04 -8.12
C ALA A 41 -14.07 -11.17 -9.33
N TYR A 42 -13.14 -10.34 -9.82
CA TYR A 42 -13.38 -9.50 -10.99
C TYR A 42 -13.52 -10.33 -12.27
N ARG A 43 -12.70 -11.37 -12.47
CA ARG A 43 -12.80 -12.23 -13.67
C ARG A 43 -14.03 -13.14 -13.66
N GLN A 44 -14.36 -13.72 -12.50
CA GLN A 44 -15.41 -14.74 -12.40
C GLN A 44 -16.80 -14.15 -12.14
N HIS A 45 -16.87 -12.98 -11.50
CA HIS A 45 -18.12 -12.39 -11.03
C HIS A 45 -18.35 -10.96 -11.56
N ASP A 46 -17.71 -10.56 -12.67
CA ASP A 46 -17.87 -9.22 -13.27
C ASP A 46 -19.34 -8.87 -13.56
N MET A 47 -20.18 -9.88 -13.87
CA MET A 47 -21.61 -9.70 -14.08
C MET A 47 -22.35 -9.10 -12.87
N PHE A 48 -21.78 -9.23 -11.66
CA PHE A 48 -22.31 -8.65 -10.43
C PHE A 48 -21.56 -7.37 -10.01
N ALA A 49 -20.47 -7.02 -10.70
CA ALA A 49 -19.71 -5.81 -10.42
C ALA A 49 -20.52 -4.57 -10.85
N ARG A 50 -20.76 -3.67 -9.89
CA ARG A 50 -21.46 -2.40 -10.15
C ARG A 50 -20.59 -1.37 -10.86
N GLN A 51 -19.28 -1.59 -10.89
CA GLN A 51 -18.30 -0.67 -11.47
C GLN A 51 -17.43 -1.47 -12.43
N ARG A 52 -17.27 -0.97 -13.65
CA ARG A 52 -16.30 -1.51 -14.60
C ARG A 52 -14.97 -0.80 -14.37
N LEU A 53 -13.93 -1.59 -14.17
CA LEU A 53 -12.55 -1.14 -14.00
C LEU A 53 -11.79 -1.39 -15.30
N ASN A 54 -11.04 -0.40 -15.79
CA ASN A 54 -10.21 -0.58 -17.00
C ASN A 54 -8.90 -1.35 -16.72
N ARG A 55 -8.55 -1.51 -15.44
CA ARG A 55 -7.36 -2.22 -14.94
C ARG A 55 -7.82 -3.30 -13.97
N LEU A 56 -7.03 -4.35 -13.82
CA LEU A 56 -7.28 -5.37 -12.81
C LEU A 56 -7.17 -4.75 -11.40
N PRO A 57 -7.99 -5.18 -10.43
CA PRO A 57 -7.86 -4.75 -9.04
C PRO A 57 -6.44 -4.86 -8.49
N SER A 58 -5.70 -5.92 -8.81
CA SER A 58 -4.31 -6.10 -8.37
C SER A 58 -3.34 -5.08 -8.99
N GLU A 59 -3.60 -4.59 -10.21
CA GLU A 59 -2.80 -3.53 -10.85
C GLU A 59 -3.04 -2.19 -10.15
N ILE A 60 -4.31 -1.90 -9.81
CA ILE A 60 -4.68 -0.71 -9.03
C ILE A 60 -3.99 -0.79 -7.65
N MET A 61 -4.05 -1.94 -6.99
CA MET A 61 -3.39 -2.12 -5.70
C MET A 61 -1.87 -1.93 -5.77
N ARG A 62 -1.21 -2.37 -6.84
CA ARG A 62 0.23 -2.18 -7.04
C ARG A 62 0.63 -0.72 -7.33
N GLN A 63 -0.28 0.12 -7.80
CA GLN A 63 0.04 1.51 -8.16
C GLN A 63 -0.39 2.50 -7.08
N GLU A 64 -1.53 2.29 -6.46
CA GLU A 64 -2.15 3.29 -5.59
C GLU A 64 -2.21 2.89 -4.10
N VAL A 65 -2.03 1.62 -3.75
CA VAL A 65 -2.09 1.17 -2.35
C VAL A 65 -0.69 0.98 -1.80
N TYR A 66 -0.47 1.44 -0.57
CA TYR A 66 0.74 1.26 0.22
C TYR A 66 0.33 0.65 1.56
N ALA A 67 1.17 -0.24 2.08
CA ALA A 67 0.95 -0.87 3.38
C ALA A 67 2.18 -0.74 4.25
N SER A 68 1.93 -0.56 5.53
CA SER A 68 2.95 -0.27 6.52
C SER A 68 3.14 -1.47 7.46
N PHE A 69 4.39 -1.74 7.85
CA PHE A 69 4.74 -2.85 8.75
C PHE A 69 5.93 -2.51 9.66
N GLN A 70 6.12 -3.28 10.72
CA GLN A 70 7.12 -3.03 11.76
C GLN A 70 8.08 -4.22 11.91
N HIS A 71 7.54 -5.40 12.24
CA HIS A 71 8.29 -6.61 12.59
C HIS A 71 8.03 -7.79 11.63
N ASP A 72 7.11 -7.63 10.69
CA ASP A 72 6.60 -8.70 9.86
C ASP A 72 7.66 -9.20 8.87
N VAL A 73 8.37 -10.28 9.24
CA VAL A 73 9.32 -10.96 8.32
C VAL A 73 8.60 -11.42 7.05
N SER A 74 7.35 -11.87 7.19
CA SER A 74 6.50 -12.27 6.08
C SER A 74 6.25 -11.12 5.09
N ALA A 75 6.21 -9.86 5.55
CA ALA A 75 6.00 -8.73 4.66
C ALA A 75 7.17 -8.56 3.69
N VAL A 76 8.41 -8.77 4.15
CA VAL A 76 9.61 -8.69 3.31
C VAL A 76 9.62 -9.82 2.29
N GLN A 77 9.44 -11.06 2.73
CA GLN A 77 9.43 -12.24 1.85
C GLN A 77 8.35 -12.12 0.77
N ILE A 78 7.12 -11.78 1.17
CA ILE A 78 6.00 -11.63 0.25
C ILE A 78 6.25 -10.48 -0.72
N SER A 79 6.82 -9.36 -0.26
CA SER A 79 7.19 -8.24 -1.12
C SER A 79 8.19 -8.66 -2.21
N GLU A 80 9.23 -9.42 -1.83
CA GLU A 80 10.26 -9.90 -2.75
C GLU A 80 9.70 -10.94 -3.74
N ASP A 81 8.96 -11.93 -3.24
CA ASP A 81 8.43 -13.03 -4.05
C ASP A 81 7.34 -12.59 -5.03
N THR A 82 6.49 -11.63 -4.62
CA THR A 82 5.36 -11.17 -5.44
C THR A 82 5.68 -9.90 -6.25
N GLY A 83 6.84 -9.28 -6.01
CA GLY A 83 7.25 -8.01 -6.61
C GLY A 83 6.40 -6.80 -6.16
N TYR A 84 5.72 -6.88 -5.02
CA TYR A 84 4.89 -5.79 -4.51
C TYR A 84 5.74 -4.72 -3.81
N SER A 85 6.08 -3.64 -4.50
CA SER A 85 7.04 -2.62 -4.03
C SER A 85 6.48 -1.58 -3.05
N ASN A 86 5.17 -1.51 -2.86
CA ASN A 86 4.53 -0.44 -2.07
C ASN A 86 4.42 -0.80 -0.59
N VAL A 87 5.52 -1.31 -0.03
CA VAL A 87 5.63 -1.67 1.38
C VAL A 87 6.51 -0.64 2.07
N VAL A 88 6.06 -0.15 3.23
CA VAL A 88 6.75 0.91 3.99
C VAL A 88 7.04 0.39 5.39
N TRP A 89 8.30 0.45 5.82
CA TRP A 89 8.63 0.21 7.22
C TRP A 89 8.30 1.45 8.07
N GLY A 90 7.82 1.25 9.29
CA GLY A 90 7.76 2.35 10.23
C GLY A 90 7.74 1.94 11.69
N TYR A 91 7.84 2.97 12.53
CA TYR A 91 8.31 2.81 13.90
C TYR A 91 7.20 2.88 14.97
N GLU A 92 5.99 3.39 14.69
CA GLU A 92 4.83 3.54 15.62
C GLU A 92 5.09 4.12 17.01
N TYR A 93 6.06 5.01 17.17
CA TYR A 93 6.25 5.63 18.48
C TYR A 93 5.00 6.40 18.95
N PRO A 94 4.57 6.29 20.23
CA PRO A 94 5.20 5.60 21.37
C PRO A 94 4.60 4.23 21.70
N HIS A 95 3.95 3.58 20.74
CA HIS A 95 3.21 2.36 20.97
C HIS A 95 4.11 1.21 21.48
N LEU A 96 3.52 0.13 22.00
CA LEU A 96 4.28 -0.98 22.59
C LEU A 96 4.72 -1.99 21.52
N GLU A 97 3.99 -2.05 20.41
CA GLU A 97 4.25 -2.82 19.20
C GLU A 97 5.47 -2.35 18.41
N VAL A 98 6.21 -1.38 18.92
CA VAL A 98 7.44 -0.84 18.33
C VAL A 98 8.64 -1.72 18.61
N VAL A 99 9.63 -1.68 17.71
CA VAL A 99 10.96 -2.24 17.99
C VAL A 99 11.47 -1.57 19.25
N ARG A 100 11.57 -2.34 20.34
CA ARG A 100 12.14 -1.86 21.60
C ARG A 100 13.63 -1.60 21.41
N MET A 101 13.98 -0.40 20.94
CA MET A 101 15.36 0.07 21.02
C MET A 101 15.75 0.14 22.50
N ALA A 102 16.89 -0.45 22.85
CA ALA A 102 17.50 -0.24 24.14
C ALA A 102 17.94 1.24 24.22
N THR A 103 17.05 2.15 24.59
CA THR A 103 17.40 3.56 24.80
C THR A 103 16.79 4.03 26.12
N PRO A 104 17.57 4.74 26.98
CA PRO A 104 17.15 5.08 28.32
C PRO A 104 15.92 5.97 28.30
N ARG A 105 15.02 5.80 29.26
CA ARG A 105 13.85 6.67 29.52
C ARG A 105 14.26 8.15 29.57
N ARG A 106 14.33 8.84 28.43
CA ARG A 106 14.32 10.30 28.33
C ARG A 106 13.40 10.70 27.19
N ARG A 107 12.45 11.56 27.55
CA ARG A 107 11.29 12.04 26.79
C ARG A 107 11.69 12.51 25.39
N CYS A 108 11.43 11.71 24.36
CA CYS A 108 11.37 12.20 22.98
C CYS A 108 9.90 12.28 22.57
N ILE A 109 9.24 13.39 22.87
CA ILE A 109 7.82 13.66 22.56
C ILE A 109 7.62 13.96 21.05
N HIS A 110 8.69 14.00 20.25
CA HIS A 110 8.67 14.48 18.86
C HIS A 110 8.86 13.41 17.78
N CYS A 111 8.69 12.12 18.10
CA CYS A 111 8.99 11.00 17.20
C CYS A 111 7.76 10.29 16.61
N SER A 112 6.56 10.88 16.67
CA SER A 112 5.32 10.23 16.19
C SER A 112 5.09 10.35 14.67
N THR A 113 6.02 10.96 13.91
CA THR A 113 5.82 11.37 12.50
C THR A 113 6.44 10.43 11.48
N THR A 114 7.02 9.30 11.90
CA THR A 114 7.93 8.50 11.06
C THR A 114 7.24 7.89 9.83
N TRP A 115 5.95 7.54 9.92
CA TRP A 115 5.16 7.04 8.79
C TRP A 115 4.95 8.06 7.69
N ILE A 116 4.62 9.29 8.08
CA ILE A 116 4.33 10.37 7.14
C ILE A 116 5.59 10.71 6.35
N LEU A 117 6.75 10.74 7.02
CA LEU A 117 8.02 11.04 6.36
C LEU A 117 8.46 9.92 5.41
N ALA A 118 8.37 8.65 5.83
CA ALA A 118 8.71 7.52 4.98
C ALA A 118 7.78 7.41 3.75
N PHE A 119 6.47 7.56 3.97
CA PHE A 119 5.48 7.60 2.89
C PHE A 119 5.67 8.80 1.98
N ALA A 120 5.89 10.00 2.54
CA ALA A 120 6.16 11.19 1.75
C ALA A 120 7.44 11.04 0.93
N GLU A 121 8.51 10.46 1.47
CA GLU A 121 9.74 10.24 0.70
C GLU A 121 9.52 9.24 -0.44
N GLN A 122 8.80 8.14 -0.21
CA GLN A 122 8.55 7.12 -1.22
C GLN A 122 7.55 7.58 -2.30
N VAL A 123 6.54 8.38 -1.93
CA VAL A 123 5.52 8.89 -2.85
C VAL A 123 5.96 10.15 -3.59
N LEU A 124 6.71 11.07 -2.95
CA LEU A 124 7.15 12.32 -3.57
C LEU A 124 8.41 12.14 -4.44
N ARG A 125 9.13 11.02 -4.34
CA ARG A 125 10.28 10.72 -5.19
C ARG A 125 9.94 10.09 -6.53
N GLU A 126 8.72 9.62 -6.79
CA GLU A 126 8.39 9.09 -8.13
C GLU A 126 8.20 10.25 -9.13
N PRO A 127 9.10 10.44 -10.12
CA PRO A 127 8.79 11.32 -11.23
C PRO A 127 7.68 10.65 -12.03
N SER A 128 6.58 11.36 -12.25
CA SER A 128 5.50 10.96 -13.14
C SER A 128 6.09 10.42 -14.45
N LYS A 129 6.05 9.10 -14.65
CA LYS A 129 6.36 8.51 -15.95
C LYS A 129 5.17 8.77 -16.87
N SER A 130 5.04 10.00 -17.36
CA SER A 130 4.22 10.28 -18.53
C SER A 130 4.94 9.68 -19.73
N CYS A 131 4.49 8.50 -20.17
CA CYS A 131 4.95 7.88 -21.39
C CYS A 131 4.50 8.73 -22.59
N SER A 132 5.35 9.66 -23.04
CA SER A 132 5.19 10.33 -24.32
C SER A 132 5.88 9.48 -25.39
N THR A 133 5.17 8.52 -25.95
CA THR A 133 5.55 7.92 -27.24
C THR A 133 5.35 8.97 -28.33
N SER A 134 6.39 9.76 -28.61
CA SER A 134 6.47 10.50 -29.87
C SER A 134 6.83 9.51 -30.97
N ARG A 135 5.83 9.11 -31.77
CA ARG A 135 6.11 8.55 -33.09
C ARG A 135 6.78 9.63 -33.95
N ARG A 136 7.94 9.31 -34.50
CA ARG A 136 8.39 9.77 -35.81
C ARG A 136 8.88 8.56 -36.57
#